data_AF-A0A5S3N7Q1-F1
#
_entry.id   AF-A0A5S3N7Q1-F1
#
_cell.length_a   1.000
_cell.length_b   1.000
_cell.length_c   1.000
_cell.angle_alpha   90.00
_cell.angle_beta   90.00
_cell.angle_gamma   90.00
#
_symmetry.space_group_name_H-M   'P 1'
#
loop_
_entity.id
_entity.type
_entity.pdbx_description
1 polymer ?
#
loop_
_entity_poly.entity_id
_entity_poly.type
_entity_poly.pdbx_seq_one_letter_code
_entity_poly.pdbx_strand_id
1 'polypeptide(L)'
;MKTIKLLALFITTSLVFTACSDDHDDHDHDHEEELITTVIYTLTDGNNTVTLQWEDLDGDTGNAPVITDGILSANTTYTGSIQLLNKTETPAEDITVEVKTEGDEHEFFYSSSVSGVTINKTDVDGNDNPLGIKTTLTTGNTGTGSLTIVLKHEPTKPNNGTADNAGGSTDLEVTFNISVQ
;
A
#
# COMPACT_ATOMS: atom_id res chain seq x y z
N MET A 1 77.68 30.87 15.78
CA MET A 1 77.78 30.30 14.42
C MET A 1 77.29 28.87 14.45
N LYS A 2 76.37 28.51 13.53
CA LYS A 2 75.93 27.15 13.13
C LYS A 2 75.13 26.39 14.20
N THR A 3 73.96 25.82 13.94
CA THR A 3 73.37 25.27 12.72
C THR A 3 71.83 25.33 12.77
N ILE A 4 71.21 25.70 11.64
CA ILE A 4 69.82 25.35 11.31
C ILE A 4 69.81 23.91 10.78
N LYS A 5 68.86 23.09 11.24
CA LYS A 5 68.40 21.90 10.52
C LYS A 5 66.87 21.81 10.60
N LEU A 6 66.23 22.00 9.45
CA LEU A 6 64.86 21.57 9.17
C LEU A 6 64.78 20.05 9.33
N LEU A 7 63.75 19.53 9.99
CA LEU A 7 63.11 18.28 9.54
C LEU A 7 61.70 18.08 10.15
N ALA A 8 60.76 17.90 9.22
CA ALA A 8 59.53 17.09 9.31
C ALA A 8 58.43 17.49 10.30
N LEU A 9 57.40 18.09 9.71
CA LEU A 9 55.98 17.98 10.04
C LEU A 9 55.58 16.52 10.34
N PHE A 10 55.00 16.27 11.51
CA PHE A 10 54.15 15.10 11.74
C PHE A 10 52.93 15.55 12.56
N ILE A 11 51.88 15.94 11.84
CA ILE A 11 50.52 16.04 12.39
C ILE A 11 50.08 14.60 12.61
N THR A 12 50.06 14.17 13.87
CA THR A 12 49.33 12.96 14.28
C THR A 12 48.05 13.40 14.93
N THR A 13 47.00 13.41 14.12
CA THR A 13 45.62 13.52 14.56
C THR A 13 45.28 12.25 15.34
N SER A 14 45.33 12.31 16.67
CA SER A 14 44.74 11.27 17.50
C SER A 14 43.22 11.45 17.47
N LEU A 15 42.57 10.64 16.64
CA LEU A 15 41.12 10.47 16.65
C LEU A 15 40.69 10.01 18.05
N VAL A 16 40.03 10.88 18.78
CA VAL A 16 39.17 10.50 19.91
C VAL A 16 37.80 10.14 19.32
N PHE A 17 37.57 8.85 19.14
CA PHE A 17 36.21 8.32 19.03
C PHE A 17 35.91 7.56 20.33
N THR A 18 35.31 8.28 21.26
CA THR A 18 34.49 7.71 22.32
C THR A 18 33.04 7.80 21.84
N ALA A 19 32.45 6.67 21.44
CA ALA A 19 31.00 6.49 21.27
C ALA A 19 30.76 4.99 21.48
N CYS A 20 30.41 4.65 22.72
CA CYS A 20 29.08 4.17 23.12
C CYS A 20 28.90 2.68 22.80
N SER A 21 29.10 1.90 23.86
CA SER A 21 28.46 0.60 24.05
C SER A 21 27.01 0.89 24.38
N ASP A 22 26.13 0.76 23.40
CA ASP A 22 24.72 0.47 23.59
C ASP A 22 24.54 -0.92 22.97
N ASP A 23 24.68 -2.01 23.74
CA ASP A 23 23.54 -2.74 24.30
C ASP A 23 22.24 -1.92 24.37
N HIS A 24 21.65 -1.75 23.19
CA HIS A 24 20.21 -1.63 23.08
C HIS A 24 19.72 -2.93 22.45
N ASP A 25 19.16 -3.77 23.31
CA ASP A 25 18.07 -4.66 22.95
C ASP A 25 16.89 -3.79 22.47
N ASP A 26 17.05 -3.08 21.36
CA ASP A 26 15.92 -2.56 20.61
C ASP A 26 15.41 -3.76 19.81
N HIS A 27 14.31 -4.31 20.32
CA HIS A 27 13.30 -4.87 19.43
C HIS A 27 12.76 -3.71 18.58
N ASP A 28 13.59 -3.18 17.68
CA ASP A 28 13.12 -2.49 16.51
C ASP A 28 12.40 -3.58 15.73
N HIS A 29 11.08 -3.62 15.89
CA HIS A 29 10.24 -4.04 14.80
C HIS A 29 10.44 -2.99 13.71
N ASP A 30 11.55 -3.11 12.96
CA ASP A 30 11.63 -2.59 11.60
C ASP A 30 10.47 -3.28 10.86
N HIS A 31 9.28 -2.68 10.91
CA HIS A 31 8.22 -3.01 9.97
C HIS A 31 8.73 -2.49 8.64
N GLU A 32 9.41 -3.36 7.89
CA GLU A 32 9.90 -3.03 6.55
C GLU A 32 8.70 -2.60 5.70
N GLU A 33 8.85 -1.53 4.89
CA GLU A 33 7.78 -1.11 3.98
C GLU A 33 7.37 -2.28 3.08
N GLU A 34 6.06 -2.54 3.05
CA GLU A 34 5.44 -3.64 2.35
C GLU A 34 5.62 -3.52 0.83
N LEU A 35 6.44 -4.40 0.23
CA LEU A 35 6.67 -4.38 -1.21
C LEU A 35 5.47 -4.97 -1.97
N ILE A 36 4.53 -4.11 -2.37
CA ILE A 36 3.34 -4.50 -3.14
C ILE A 36 3.63 -4.40 -4.64
N THR A 37 3.58 -5.54 -5.31
CA THR A 37 3.83 -5.64 -6.77
C THR A 37 2.59 -6.01 -7.56
N THR A 38 1.56 -6.52 -6.88
CA THR A 38 0.32 -6.93 -7.53
C THR A 38 -0.87 -6.64 -6.64
N VAL A 39 -1.92 -6.10 -7.25
CA VAL A 39 -3.24 -5.91 -6.67
C VAL A 39 -4.25 -6.73 -7.44
N ILE A 40 -5.04 -7.54 -6.75
CA ILE A 40 -6.16 -8.29 -7.33
C ILE A 40 -7.42 -7.91 -6.56
N TYR A 41 -8.33 -7.16 -7.19
CA TYR A 41 -9.62 -6.84 -6.61
C TYR A 41 -10.72 -7.65 -7.29
N THR A 42 -11.29 -8.59 -6.55
CA THR A 42 -12.29 -9.53 -7.05
C THR A 42 -13.67 -9.10 -6.57
N LEU A 43 -14.60 -8.95 -7.51
CA LEU A 43 -16.00 -8.57 -7.30
C LEU A 43 -16.89 -9.73 -7.73
N THR A 44 -17.81 -10.15 -6.87
CA THR A 44 -18.70 -11.29 -7.14
C THR A 44 -20.18 -10.93 -6.96
N ASP A 45 -21.01 -11.28 -7.93
CA ASP A 45 -22.48 -11.29 -7.81
C ASP A 45 -22.98 -12.71 -8.14
N GLY A 46 -23.29 -13.49 -7.10
CA GLY A 46 -23.67 -14.90 -7.27
C GLY A 46 -22.62 -15.73 -8.04
N ASN A 47 -22.89 -16.02 -9.31
CA ASN A 47 -21.99 -16.80 -10.18
C ASN A 47 -21.12 -15.93 -11.11
N ASN A 48 -21.34 -14.61 -11.15
CA ASN A 48 -20.57 -13.68 -11.94
C ASN A 48 -19.37 -13.18 -11.13
N THR A 49 -18.19 -13.18 -11.74
CA THR A 49 -16.95 -12.71 -11.14
C THR A 49 -16.28 -11.72 -12.07
N VAL A 50 -15.96 -10.54 -11.55
CA VAL A 50 -15.15 -9.51 -12.21
C VAL A 50 -13.87 -9.37 -11.42
N THR A 51 -12.73 -9.47 -12.10
CA THR A 51 -11.41 -9.30 -11.49
C THR A 51 -10.72 -8.10 -12.11
N LEU A 52 -10.42 -7.12 -11.28
CA LEU A 52 -9.50 -6.03 -11.61
C LEU A 52 -8.11 -6.44 -11.14
N GLN A 53 -7.10 -6.22 -11.97
CA GLN A 53 -5.72 -6.54 -11.60
C GLN A 53 -4.77 -5.44 -12.03
N TRP A 54 -3.87 -5.06 -11.13
CA TRP A 54 -2.72 -4.21 -11.42
C TRP A 54 -1.46 -5.01 -11.07
N GLU A 55 -0.44 -4.98 -11.92
CA GLU A 55 0.83 -5.66 -11.68
C GLU A 55 1.99 -4.80 -12.18
N ASP A 56 2.96 -4.58 -11.30
CA ASP A 56 4.23 -3.93 -11.57
C ASP A 56 5.34 -4.67 -10.81
N LEU A 57 6.27 -5.28 -11.55
CA LEU A 57 7.34 -6.11 -10.98
C LEU A 57 8.70 -5.39 -10.94
N ASP A 58 8.82 -4.23 -11.59
CA ASP A 58 10.06 -3.46 -11.68
C ASP A 58 9.94 -2.02 -11.14
N GLY A 59 8.74 -1.66 -10.68
CA GLY A 59 8.43 -0.39 -10.05
C GLY A 59 8.62 0.79 -11.01
N ASP A 60 8.77 1.99 -10.44
CA ASP A 60 8.79 3.25 -11.20
C ASP A 60 9.93 3.39 -12.24
N THR A 61 10.93 2.52 -12.23
CA THR A 61 12.11 2.62 -13.10
C THR A 61 12.04 1.73 -14.35
N GLY A 62 10.98 0.93 -14.50
CA GLY A 62 10.88 -0.08 -15.53
C GLY A 62 9.71 0.09 -16.49
N ASN A 63 8.93 -0.98 -16.65
CA ASN A 63 7.81 -1.03 -17.57
C ASN A 63 6.58 -0.36 -16.95
N ALA A 64 5.66 0.12 -17.77
CA ALA A 64 4.36 0.52 -17.25
C ALA A 64 3.63 -0.70 -16.65
N PRO A 65 2.82 -0.52 -15.59
CA PRO A 65 2.08 -1.61 -14.99
C PRO A 65 1.14 -2.28 -15.99
N VAL A 66 0.97 -3.59 -15.85
CA VAL A 66 -0.03 -4.36 -16.58
C VAL A 66 -1.36 -4.26 -15.82
N ILE A 67 -2.36 -3.67 -16.47
CA ILE A 67 -3.67 -3.42 -15.85
C ILE A 67 -4.77 -4.21 -16.57
N THR A 68 -5.57 -4.94 -15.80
CA THR A 68 -6.84 -5.54 -16.20
C THR A 68 -7.99 -4.71 -15.63
N ASP A 69 -8.67 -4.00 -16.51
CA ASP A 69 -9.84 -3.17 -16.23
C ASP A 69 -11.14 -4.01 -16.11
N GLY A 70 -12.25 -3.39 -15.70
CA GLY A 70 -13.50 -4.10 -15.41
C GLY A 70 -14.75 -3.62 -16.15
N ILE A 71 -15.64 -4.58 -16.41
CA ILE A 71 -17.03 -4.33 -16.83
C ILE A 71 -17.94 -4.85 -15.73
N LEU A 72 -18.72 -3.97 -15.13
CA LEU A 72 -19.70 -4.26 -14.09
C LEU A 72 -21.10 -4.19 -14.68
N SER A 73 -22.01 -4.98 -14.14
CA SER A 73 -23.43 -4.90 -14.49
C SER A 73 -24.09 -3.71 -13.80
N ALA A 74 -25.02 -3.06 -14.48
CA ALA A 74 -25.85 -1.98 -13.93
C ALA A 74 -26.83 -2.48 -12.87
N ASN A 75 -27.08 -1.65 -11.84
CA ASN A 75 -28.00 -1.93 -10.74
C ASN A 75 -27.69 -3.23 -9.96
N THR A 76 -26.41 -3.53 -9.80
CA THR A 76 -25.92 -4.78 -9.18
C THR A 76 -25.17 -4.50 -7.88
N THR A 77 -25.23 -5.46 -6.95
CA THR A 77 -24.42 -5.47 -5.73
C THR A 77 -23.40 -6.59 -5.81
N TYR A 78 -22.13 -6.25 -5.63
CA TYR A 78 -21.00 -7.15 -5.61
C TYR A 78 -20.45 -7.29 -4.19
N THR A 79 -20.08 -8.52 -3.81
CA THR A 79 -19.15 -8.75 -2.69
C THR A 79 -17.73 -8.63 -3.23
N GLY A 80 -16.94 -7.73 -2.63
CA GLY A 80 -15.57 -7.46 -3.04
C GLY A 80 -14.54 -7.98 -2.04
N SER A 81 -13.38 -8.39 -2.55
CA SER A 81 -12.19 -8.73 -1.76
C SER A 81 -10.95 -8.30 -2.52
N ILE A 82 -10.02 -7.63 -1.85
CA ILE A 82 -8.70 -7.30 -2.38
C ILE A 82 -7.65 -8.30 -1.89
N GLN A 83 -6.67 -8.59 -2.74
CA GLN A 83 -5.46 -9.33 -2.41
C GLN A 83 -4.25 -8.55 -2.91
N LEU A 84 -3.23 -8.45 -2.07
CA LEU A 84 -1.94 -7.85 -2.35
C LEU A 84 -0.87 -8.92 -2.39
N LEU A 85 0.05 -8.85 -3.35
CA LEU A 85 1.13 -9.82 -3.47
C LEU A 85 2.47 -9.14 -3.73
N ASN A 86 3.53 -9.76 -3.22
CA ASN A 86 4.89 -9.57 -3.70
C ASN A 86 5.29 -10.75 -4.60
N LYS A 87 5.32 -10.50 -5.92
CA LYS A 87 5.66 -11.49 -6.95
C LYS A 87 7.13 -11.45 -7.36
N THR A 88 7.97 -10.63 -6.74
CA THR A 88 9.44 -10.76 -6.92
C THR A 88 10.00 -11.92 -6.12
N GLU A 89 9.28 -12.36 -5.09
CA GLU A 89 9.60 -13.53 -4.27
C GLU A 89 9.15 -14.86 -4.90
N THR A 90 9.74 -15.98 -4.47
CA THR A 90 9.36 -17.32 -4.93
C THR A 90 9.30 -18.31 -3.75
N PRO A 91 8.10 -18.76 -3.33
CA PRO A 91 6.79 -18.41 -3.88
C PRO A 91 6.43 -16.93 -3.68
N ALA A 92 5.50 -16.41 -4.49
CA ALA A 92 4.97 -15.07 -4.28
C ALA A 92 4.37 -14.96 -2.87
N GLU A 93 4.70 -13.89 -2.18
CA GLU A 93 4.26 -13.62 -0.83
C GLU A 93 2.89 -12.92 -0.84
N ASP A 94 2.03 -13.29 0.11
CA ASP A 94 0.70 -12.71 0.28
C ASP A 94 0.72 -11.60 1.34
N ILE A 95 0.99 -10.39 0.87
CA ILE A 95 1.06 -9.16 1.66
C ILE A 95 -0.28 -8.83 2.34
N THR A 96 -1.40 -9.38 1.83
CA THR A 96 -2.71 -9.23 2.49
C THR A 96 -2.73 -9.80 3.92
N VAL A 97 -1.89 -10.80 4.20
CA VAL A 97 -1.80 -11.42 5.53
C VAL A 97 -1.19 -10.47 6.54
N GLU A 98 -0.15 -9.73 6.13
CA GLU A 98 0.56 -8.78 6.98
C GLU A 98 -0.27 -7.52 7.19
N VAL A 99 -0.81 -6.91 6.14
CA VAL A 99 -1.80 -5.81 6.23
C VAL A 99 -2.98 -6.14 7.14
N LYS A 100 -3.42 -7.40 7.16
CA LYS A 100 -4.49 -7.83 8.08
C LYS A 100 -4.02 -8.00 9.52
N THR A 101 -2.79 -8.49 9.71
CA THR A 101 -2.18 -8.68 11.02
C THR A 101 -1.91 -7.33 11.68
N GLU A 102 -1.45 -6.36 10.89
CA GLU A 102 -1.17 -4.97 11.24
C GLU A 102 -2.36 -4.06 10.91
N GLY A 103 -3.57 -4.59 11.05
CA GLY A 103 -4.79 -3.91 10.62
C GLY A 103 -5.06 -2.61 11.37
N ASP A 104 -4.48 -2.38 12.54
CA ASP A 104 -4.54 -1.10 13.25
C ASP A 104 -3.65 -0.03 12.62
N GLU A 105 -2.59 -0.40 11.92
CA GLU A 105 -1.71 0.49 11.15
C GLU A 105 -2.18 0.70 9.71
N HIS A 106 -3.02 -0.18 9.16
CA HIS A 106 -3.40 -0.10 7.74
C HIS A 106 -4.88 0.22 7.52
N GLU A 107 -5.21 0.96 6.45
CA GLU A 107 -6.59 1.11 5.98
C GLU A 107 -6.67 1.32 4.46
N PHE A 108 -7.55 0.56 3.79
CA PHE A 108 -7.86 0.77 2.38
C PHE A 108 -8.90 1.85 2.18
N PHE A 109 -8.76 2.69 1.17
CA PHE A 109 -9.73 3.69 0.75
C PHE A 109 -10.13 3.46 -0.71
N TYR A 110 -11.41 3.67 -0.99
CA TYR A 110 -12.00 3.40 -2.30
C TYR A 110 -12.75 4.63 -2.79
N SER A 111 -12.54 5.01 -4.04
CA SER A 111 -13.31 6.07 -4.69
C SER A 111 -13.60 5.72 -6.14
N SER A 112 -14.73 6.19 -6.67
CA SER A 112 -15.07 6.03 -8.08
C SER A 112 -15.57 7.34 -8.68
N SER A 113 -15.19 7.60 -9.93
CA SER A 113 -15.73 8.70 -10.72
C SER A 113 -17.03 8.35 -11.44
N VAL A 114 -17.47 7.08 -11.41
CA VAL A 114 -18.72 6.64 -12.02
C VAL A 114 -19.90 6.96 -11.10
N SER A 115 -20.78 7.85 -11.53
CA SER A 115 -21.99 8.20 -10.78
C SER A 115 -22.83 6.97 -10.46
N GLY A 116 -23.18 6.79 -9.18
CA GLY A 116 -23.99 5.65 -8.71
C GLY A 116 -23.18 4.40 -8.39
N VAL A 117 -21.85 4.42 -8.57
CA VAL A 117 -20.97 3.40 -7.98
C VAL A 117 -20.64 3.83 -6.55
N THR A 118 -20.93 2.96 -5.58
CA THR A 118 -20.54 3.17 -4.17
C THR A 118 -19.86 1.94 -3.62
N ILE A 119 -18.81 2.12 -2.82
CA ILE A 119 -18.03 1.05 -2.21
C ILE A 119 -18.05 1.25 -0.70
N ASN A 120 -18.43 0.21 0.04
CA ASN A 120 -18.44 0.20 1.49
C ASN A 120 -17.51 -0.89 2.00
N LYS A 121 -16.67 -0.58 2.99
CA LYS A 121 -15.85 -1.57 3.71
C LYS A 121 -16.77 -2.43 4.59
N THR A 122 -16.45 -3.71 4.73
CA THR A 122 -17.29 -4.69 5.44
C THR A 122 -16.55 -5.46 6.52
N ASP A 123 -15.28 -5.14 6.70
CA ASP A 123 -14.39 -5.67 7.71
C ASP A 123 -13.75 -4.54 8.54
N VAL A 124 -13.35 -4.91 9.74
CA VAL A 124 -12.72 -4.01 10.72
C VAL A 124 -11.42 -4.64 11.24
N ASP A 125 -10.54 -3.80 11.77
CA ASP A 125 -9.35 -4.19 12.50
C ASP A 125 -9.67 -4.67 13.92
N GLY A 126 -8.63 -4.98 14.71
CA GLY A 126 -8.77 -5.41 16.11
C GLY A 126 -9.33 -4.34 17.06
N ASN A 127 -9.38 -3.09 16.62
CA ASN A 127 -9.87 -1.92 17.35
C ASN A 127 -11.24 -1.43 16.84
N ASP A 128 -11.95 -2.24 16.05
CA ASP A 128 -13.23 -1.94 15.42
C ASP A 128 -13.21 -0.76 14.41
N ASN A 129 -12.03 -0.35 13.92
CA ASN A 129 -11.96 0.63 12.81
C ASN A 129 -12.08 -0.08 11.47
N PRO A 130 -12.64 0.56 10.42
CA PRO A 130 -12.71 -0.04 9.10
C PRO A 130 -11.33 -0.37 8.53
N LEU A 131 -11.15 -1.58 8.00
CA LEU A 131 -9.89 -2.01 7.37
C LEU A 131 -9.99 -1.97 5.85
N GLY A 132 -11.04 -2.58 5.29
CA GLY A 132 -11.36 -2.51 3.87
C GLY A 132 -10.77 -3.60 3.00
N ILE A 133 -10.22 -4.70 3.54
CA ILE A 133 -9.84 -5.85 2.70
C ILE A 133 -11.08 -6.45 2.02
N LYS A 134 -12.26 -6.31 2.67
CA LYS A 134 -13.54 -6.77 2.15
C LYS A 134 -14.50 -5.62 1.95
N THR A 135 -15.25 -5.65 0.85
CA THR A 135 -16.17 -4.59 0.51
C THR A 135 -17.53 -5.09 0.02
N THR A 136 -18.50 -4.19 0.00
CA THR A 136 -19.67 -4.27 -0.87
C THR A 136 -19.58 -3.13 -1.88
N LEU A 137 -19.64 -3.45 -3.17
CA LEU A 137 -19.71 -2.47 -4.25
C LEU A 137 -21.10 -2.52 -4.88
N THR A 138 -21.79 -1.40 -4.96
CA THR A 138 -23.07 -1.29 -5.67
C THR A 138 -22.93 -0.39 -6.89
N THR A 139 -23.58 -0.75 -7.98
CA THR A 139 -23.63 0.04 -9.22
C THR A 139 -25.02 0.62 -9.44
N GLY A 140 -25.08 1.73 -10.19
CA GLY A 140 -26.32 2.36 -10.62
C GLY A 140 -26.56 2.19 -12.12
N ASN A 141 -26.97 3.28 -12.78
CA ASN A 141 -27.14 3.33 -14.24
C ASN A 141 -25.81 3.15 -14.98
N THR A 142 -25.91 2.94 -16.30
CA THR A 142 -24.75 2.81 -17.17
C THR A 142 -23.86 4.05 -17.14
N GLY A 143 -22.55 3.82 -17.22
CA GLY A 143 -21.55 4.88 -17.12
C GLY A 143 -20.14 4.32 -17.20
N THR A 144 -19.18 5.18 -17.52
CA THR A 144 -17.76 4.82 -17.62
C THR A 144 -16.94 5.78 -16.81
N GLY A 145 -15.85 5.31 -16.21
CA GLY A 145 -14.96 6.13 -15.41
C GLY A 145 -13.90 5.27 -14.76
N SER A 146 -13.52 5.64 -13.56
CA SER A 146 -12.43 5.02 -12.81
C SER A 146 -12.87 4.53 -11.44
N LEU A 147 -12.15 3.53 -10.93
CA LEU A 147 -12.13 3.11 -9.54
C LEU A 147 -10.69 3.25 -9.05
N THR A 148 -10.47 4.05 -8.02
CA THR A 148 -9.17 4.24 -7.38
C THR A 148 -9.18 3.57 -6.01
N ILE A 149 -8.13 2.80 -5.74
CA ILE A 149 -7.90 2.09 -4.47
C ILE A 149 -6.58 2.60 -3.89
N VAL A 150 -6.62 3.02 -2.63
CA VAL A 150 -5.44 3.51 -1.89
C VAL A 150 -5.26 2.65 -0.64
N LEU A 151 -4.06 2.19 -0.36
CA LEU A 151 -3.67 1.69 0.96
C LEU A 151 -2.89 2.77 1.68
N LYS A 152 -3.27 3.05 2.93
CA LYS A 152 -2.54 3.94 3.83
C LYS A 152 -1.87 3.13 4.93
N HIS A 153 -0.61 3.42 5.20
CA HIS A 153 0.12 3.04 6.42
C HIS A 153 0.08 4.19 7.43
N GLU A 154 -0.20 3.84 8.68
CA GLU A 154 -0.47 4.71 9.83
C GLU A 154 -1.48 5.85 9.57
N PRO A 155 -2.66 5.62 8.98
CA PRO A 155 -3.68 6.65 8.91
C PRO A 155 -4.22 6.95 10.31
N THR A 156 -4.66 8.19 10.51
CA THR A 156 -5.48 8.58 11.66
C THR A 156 -6.72 7.71 11.72
N LYS A 157 -7.00 7.10 12.87
CA LYS A 157 -8.20 6.33 13.14
C LYS A 157 -8.86 6.77 14.46
N PRO A 158 -10.17 7.04 14.49
CA PRO A 158 -11.10 7.04 13.36
C PRO A 158 -10.90 8.25 12.44
N ASN A 159 -11.19 8.08 11.14
CA ASN A 159 -11.19 9.15 10.14
C ASN A 159 -12.57 9.30 9.46
N ASN A 160 -12.65 10.18 8.46
CA ASN A 160 -13.87 10.47 7.71
C ASN A 160 -14.12 9.54 6.51
N GLY A 161 -13.32 8.48 6.35
CA GLY A 161 -13.41 7.53 5.25
C GLY A 161 -12.79 8.01 3.93
N THR A 162 -12.00 9.09 3.93
CA THR A 162 -11.33 9.63 2.74
C THR A 162 -9.80 9.58 2.87
N ALA A 163 -9.11 9.12 1.83
CA ALA A 163 -7.65 9.01 1.84
C ALA A 163 -6.95 10.36 2.06
N ASP A 164 -7.43 11.43 1.41
CA ASP A 164 -6.82 12.78 1.46
C ASP A 164 -6.71 13.36 2.88
N ASN A 165 -7.60 12.95 3.79
CA ASN A 165 -7.65 13.47 5.16
C ASN A 165 -7.26 12.42 6.20
N ALA A 166 -6.88 11.22 5.77
CA ALA A 166 -6.51 10.14 6.67
C ALA A 166 -5.12 10.36 7.30
N GLY A 167 -4.25 11.19 6.73
CA GLY A 167 -2.83 11.22 7.13
C GLY A 167 -2.09 9.99 6.64
N GLY A 168 -1.00 9.61 7.33
CA GLY A 168 -0.19 8.44 6.98
C GLY A 168 0.55 8.54 5.63
N SER A 169 1.47 7.61 5.40
CA SER A 169 2.09 7.35 4.09
C SER A 169 1.12 6.60 3.18
N THR A 170 1.38 6.61 1.87
CA THR A 170 0.62 5.83 0.90
C THR A 170 1.51 4.69 0.40
N ASP A 171 1.16 3.46 0.73
CA ASP A 171 1.93 2.28 0.29
C ASP A 171 1.53 1.86 -1.12
N LEU A 172 0.28 2.15 -1.49
CA LEU A 172 -0.29 1.78 -2.77
C LEU A 172 -1.35 2.78 -3.20
N GLU A 173 -1.31 3.21 -4.46
CA GLU A 173 -2.41 3.88 -5.13
C GLU A 173 -2.54 3.34 -6.55
N VAL A 174 -3.66 2.65 -6.84
CA VAL A 174 -3.94 2.09 -8.16
C VAL A 174 -5.28 2.57 -8.67
N THR A 175 -5.37 2.74 -9.99
CA THR A 175 -6.60 3.16 -10.67
C THR A 175 -6.93 2.20 -11.80
N PHE A 176 -8.17 1.71 -11.79
CA PHE A 176 -8.76 0.88 -12.83
C PHE A 176 -9.78 1.69 -13.62
N ASN A 177 -9.81 1.52 -14.94
CA ASN A 177 -10.97 1.93 -15.72
C ASN A 177 -12.10 0.92 -15.49
N ILE A 178 -13.29 1.44 -15.25
CA ILE A 178 -14.49 0.62 -15.12
C ILE A 178 -15.60 1.13 -16.01
N SER A 179 -16.43 0.20 -16.49
CA SER A 179 -17.69 0.52 -17.15
C SER A 179 -18.84 -0.23 -16.49
N VAL A 180 -19.96 0.46 -16.29
CA VAL A 180 -21.22 -0.08 -15.81
C VAL A 180 -22.15 -0.22 -17.02
N GLN A 181 -22.67 -1.42 -17.27
CA GLN A 181 -23.44 -1.78 -18.46
C GLN A 181 -24.70 -2.58 -18.14
#